data_AF-A0A961IH24-F1
#
_entry.id   AF-A0A961IH24-F1
#
_cell.length_a   1.000
_cell.length_b   1.000
_cell.length_c   1.000
_cell.angle_alpha   90.00
_cell.angle_beta   90.00
_cell.angle_gamma   90.00
#
_symmetry.space_group_name_H-M   'P 1'
#
loop_
_entity.id
_entity.type
_entity.pdbx_description
1 polymer ?
#
loop_
_entity_poly.entity_id
_entity_poly.type
_entity_poly.pdbx_seq_one_letter_code
_entity_poly.pdbx_strand_id
1 'polypeptide(L)'
;MHDLPNWSLPILENLLCVFHIALVAFNITGWMHPITRRWHLLTIIATAFAWFGLGLYYGIGYCPLTDWQWALRRQMGYFDMPDSFIKFIADKALGINS
;
A
#
# COMPACT_ATOMS: atom_id res chain seq x y z
N MET A 1 19.24 4.02 3.66
CA MET A 1 18.45 5.26 3.59
C MET A 1 17.97 5.55 5.00
N HIS A 2 18.56 6.59 5.62
CA HIS A 2 18.32 7.20 6.94
C HIS A 2 17.76 6.35 8.10
N ASP A 3 18.57 6.20 9.16
CA ASP A 3 18.17 5.77 10.51
C ASP A 3 17.20 6.80 11.11
N LEU A 4 15.91 6.64 10.81
CA LEU A 4 14.85 7.46 11.36
C LEU A 4 14.66 7.11 12.85
N PRO A 5 14.43 8.11 13.73
CA PRO A 5 14.24 7.85 15.15
C PRO A 5 13.06 6.91 15.40
N ASN A 6 13.20 5.99 16.34
CA ASN A 6 12.28 4.89 16.66
C ASN A 6 10.78 5.28 16.81
N TRP A 7 10.46 6.49 17.25
CA TRP A 7 9.07 6.99 17.34
C TRP A 7 8.45 7.42 16.00
N SER A 8 9.27 7.68 14.98
CA SER A 8 8.79 8.15 13.67
C SER A 8 8.35 7.00 12.75
N LEU A 9 8.88 5.79 12.97
CA LEU A 9 8.53 4.58 12.22
C LEU A 9 7.04 4.22 12.29
N PRO A 10 6.39 4.14 13.46
CA PRO A 10 4.95 3.82 13.54
C PRO A 10 4.06 4.93 12.96
N ILE A 11 4.48 6.19 13.06
CA ILE A 11 3.75 7.32 12.45
C ILE A 11 3.77 7.19 10.93
N LEU A 12 4.95 6.93 10.36
CA LEU A 12 5.12 6.77 8.92
C LEU A 12 4.38 5.53 8.40
N GLU A 13 4.42 4.42 9.13
CA GLU A 13 3.64 3.21 8.82
C GLU A 13 2.13 3.52 8.75
N ASN A 14 1.59 4.23 9.75
CA ASN A 14 0.18 4.57 9.79
C ASN A 14 -0.21 5.55 8.67
N LEU A 15 0.64 6.55 8.40
CA LEU A 15 0.43 7.48 7.29
C LEU A 15 0.42 6.75 5.93
N LEU A 16 1.35 5.83 5.70
CA LEU A 16 1.37 4.99 4.50
C LEU A 16 0.10 4.16 4.37
N CYS A 17 -0.36 3.56 5.48
CA CYS A 17 -1.60 2.78 5.50
C CYS A 17 -2.82 3.63 5.11
N VAL A 18 -2.99 4.79 5.75
CA VAL A 18 -4.11 5.71 5.48
C VAL A 18 -4.05 6.24 4.06
N PHE A 19 -2.86 6.64 3.58
CA PHE A 19 -2.66 7.11 2.22
C PHE A 19 -2.99 6.03 1.19
N HIS A 20 -2.57 4.79 1.43
CA HIS A 20 -2.86 3.67 0.55
C HIS A 20 -4.36 3.39 0.48
N ILE A 21 -5.05 3.31 1.62
CA ILE A 21 -6.51 3.11 1.66
C ILE A 21 -7.22 4.27 0.96
N ALA A 22 -6.78 5.51 1.17
CA ALA A 22 -7.33 6.67 0.49
C ALA A 22 -7.12 6.60 -1.03
N LEU A 23 -5.95 6.14 -1.50
CA LEU A 23 -5.66 5.95 -2.92
C LEU A 23 -6.57 4.87 -3.54
N VAL A 24 -6.80 3.76 -2.85
CA VAL A 24 -7.73 2.69 -3.29
C VAL A 24 -9.15 3.22 -3.33
N ALA A 25 -9.62 3.89 -2.27
CA ALA A 25 -10.94 4.50 -2.22
C ALA A 25 -11.12 5.56 -3.32
N PHE A 26 -10.10 6.36 -3.61
CA PHE A 26 -10.08 7.32 -4.69
C PHE A 26 -10.09 6.64 -6.07
N ASN A 27 -9.42 5.51 -6.25
CA ASN A 27 -9.51 4.75 -7.50
C ASN A 27 -10.91 4.15 -7.73
N ILE A 28 -11.63 3.78 -6.67
CA ILE A 28 -12.99 3.23 -6.79
C ILE A 28 -14.02 4.35 -7.03
N THR A 29 -13.90 5.46 -6.31
CA THR A 29 -14.91 6.54 -6.29
C THR A 29 -14.58 7.72 -7.21
N GLY A 30 -13.31 7.91 -7.56
CA GLY A 30 -12.79 9.09 -8.26
C GLY A 30 -13.22 9.23 -9.72
N TRP A 31 -13.76 8.17 -10.34
CA TRP A 31 -14.41 8.26 -11.65
C TRP A 31 -15.70 9.08 -11.57
N MET A 32 -16.44 9.06 -10.44
CA MET A 32 -17.77 9.67 -10.37
C MET A 32 -17.77 11.19 -10.58
N HIS A 33 -16.66 11.88 -10.33
CA HIS A 33 -16.58 13.33 -10.44
C HIS A 33 -15.74 13.80 -11.65
N PRO A 34 -16.26 14.69 -12.53
CA PRO A 34 -15.60 15.05 -13.78
C PRO A 34 -14.29 15.81 -13.59
N ILE A 35 -14.12 16.55 -12.48
CA ILE A 35 -12.89 17.28 -12.14
C ILE A 35 -11.77 16.32 -11.70
N THR A 36 -12.10 15.23 -11.00
CA THR A 36 -11.11 14.26 -10.51
C THR A 36 -10.76 13.21 -11.56
N ARG A 37 -11.48 13.14 -12.69
CA ARG A 37 -11.31 12.13 -13.73
C ARG A 37 -9.90 12.05 -14.33
N ARG A 38 -9.21 13.20 -14.48
CA ARG A 38 -7.80 13.24 -14.95
C ARG A 38 -6.84 12.70 -13.90
N TRP A 39 -7.04 13.05 -12.63
CA TRP A 39 -6.26 12.55 -11.50
C TRP A 39 -6.51 11.06 -11.27
N HIS A 40 -7.76 10.63 -11.41
CA HIS A 40 -8.17 9.22 -11.36
C HIS A 40 -7.49 8.39 -12.46
N LEU A 41 -7.42 8.92 -13.68
CA LEU A 41 -6.66 8.28 -14.78
C LEU A 41 -5.18 8.11 -14.42
N LEU A 42 -4.55 9.13 -13.86
CA LEU A 42 -3.15 9.03 -13.41
C LEU A 42 -2.99 7.99 -12.30
N THR A 43 -3.87 7.98 -11.29
CA THR A 43 -3.78 7.02 -10.18
C THR A 43 -4.04 5.60 -10.65
N ILE A 44 -5.01 5.36 -11.54
CA ILE A 44 -5.32 4.00 -12.00
C ILE A 44 -4.24 3.46 -12.92
N ILE A 45 -3.62 4.32 -13.75
CA ILE A 45 -2.46 3.94 -14.57
C ILE A 45 -1.26 3.63 -13.67
N ALA A 46 -1.00 4.44 -12.64
CA ALA A 46 0.06 4.16 -11.68
C ALA A 46 -0.17 2.85 -10.92
N THR A 47 -1.42 2.58 -10.50
CA THR A 47 -1.79 1.30 -9.87
C THR A 47 -1.64 0.13 -10.83
N ALA A 48 -2.09 0.27 -12.08
CA ALA A 48 -1.92 -0.76 -13.11
C ALA A 48 -0.43 -1.00 -13.40
N PHE A 49 0.39 0.04 -13.46
CA PHE A 49 1.83 -0.10 -13.65
C PHE A 49 2.50 -0.80 -12.46
N ALA A 50 2.09 -0.51 -11.23
CA ALA A 50 2.54 -1.25 -10.05
C ALA A 50 2.15 -2.74 -10.11
N TRP A 51 0.89 -3.03 -10.46
CA TRP A 51 0.36 -4.39 -10.47
C TRP A 51 0.85 -5.25 -11.62
N PHE A 52 1.01 -4.67 -12.82
CA PHE A 52 1.39 -5.39 -14.02
C PHE A 52 2.86 -5.17 -14.40
N GLY A 53 3.35 -3.94 -14.30
CA GLY A 53 4.75 -3.62 -14.61
C GLY A 53 5.70 -4.21 -13.57
N LEU A 54 5.53 -3.82 -12.30
CA LEU A 54 6.33 -4.38 -11.20
C LEU A 54 5.87 -5.78 -10.80
N GLY A 55 4.57 -6.09 -10.95
CA GLY A 55 4.07 -7.43 -10.64
C GLY A 55 4.56 -8.54 -11.57
N LEU A 56 5.11 -8.22 -12.74
CA LEU A 56 5.84 -9.20 -13.56
C LEU A 56 7.12 -9.71 -12.88
N TYR A 57 7.71 -8.92 -11.98
CA TYR A 57 8.93 -9.29 -11.23
C TYR A 57 8.62 -9.77 -9.81
N TYR A 58 7.68 -9.10 -9.12
CA TYR A 58 7.40 -9.31 -7.70
C TYR A 58 6.11 -10.09 -7.42
N GLY A 59 5.26 -10.33 -8.43
CA GLY A 59 3.96 -11.01 -8.30
C GLY A 59 2.78 -10.12 -8.71
N ILE A 60 1.79 -10.71 -9.40
CA ILE A 60 0.58 -9.99 -9.84
C ILE A 60 -0.12 -9.37 -8.63
N GLY A 61 -0.38 -8.07 -8.69
CA GLY A 61 -0.97 -7.34 -7.57
C GLY A 61 0.02 -6.67 -6.62
N TYR A 62 1.32 -6.66 -6.96
CA TYR A 62 2.33 -5.94 -6.19
C TYR A 62 2.03 -4.45 -6.08
N CYS A 63 2.22 -3.88 -4.88
CA CYS A 63 2.12 -2.45 -4.64
C CYS A 63 3.38 -1.92 -3.94
N PRO A 64 4.09 -0.94 -4.54
CA PRO A 64 5.32 -0.39 -3.96
C PRO A 64 5.10 0.29 -2.60
N LEU A 65 3.90 0.83 -2.34
CA LEU A 65 3.56 1.40 -1.02
C LEU A 65 3.61 0.34 0.07
N THR A 66 3.15 -0.88 -0.24
CA THR A 66 3.13 -1.99 0.71
C THR A 66 4.54 -2.49 0.99
N ASP A 67 5.38 -2.59 -0.04
CA ASP A 67 6.77 -2.98 0.16
C ASP A 67 7.55 -1.95 0.99
N TRP A 68 7.27 -0.66 0.79
CA TRP A 68 7.78 0.38 1.69
C TRP A 68 7.29 0.17 3.12
N GLN A 69 6.00 -0.10 3.31
CA GLN A 69 5.42 -0.34 4.63
C GLN A 69 6.06 -1.56 5.31
N TRP A 70 6.33 -2.64 4.56
CA TRP A 70 7.06 -3.78 5.09
C TRP A 70 8.52 -3.47 5.36
N ALA A 71 9.18 -2.63 4.56
CA ALA A 71 10.54 -2.18 4.86
C ALA A 71 10.61 -1.46 6.22
N LEU A 72 9.63 -0.60 6.53
CA LEU A 72 9.53 0.03 7.85
C LEU A 72 9.25 -0.98 8.97
N ARG A 73 8.36 -1.93 8.73
CA ARG A 73 8.07 -3.00 9.70
C ARG A 73 9.24 -3.93 9.98
N ARG A 74 10.03 -4.27 8.94
CA ARG A 74 11.29 -5.00 9.07
C ARG A 74 12.28 -4.25 9.96
N GLN A 75 12.35 -2.92 9.85
CA GLN A 75 13.18 -2.10 10.76
C GLN A 75 12.67 -2.12 12.21
N MET A 76 11.36 -2.30 12.43
CA MET A 76 10.76 -2.46 13.74
C MET A 76 10.85 -3.90 14.29
N GLY A 77 11.47 -4.83 13.56
CA GLY A 77 11.63 -6.23 13.97
C GLY A 77 10.45 -7.15 13.63
N TYR A 78 9.48 -6.69 12.83
CA TYR A 78 8.40 -7.52 12.33
C TYR A 78 8.80 -8.16 10.99
N PHE A 79 8.75 -9.48 10.91
CA PHE A 79 9.09 -10.25 9.70
C PHE A 79 7.92 -11.07 9.15
N ASP A 80 6.86 -11.25 9.94
CA ASP A 80 5.68 -12.03 9.57
C ASP A 80 4.65 -11.13 8.90
N MET A 81 4.80 -10.92 7.59
CA MET A 81 3.93 -10.06 6.81
C MET A 81 3.52 -10.80 5.52
N PRO A 82 2.22 -10.85 5.20
CA PRO A 82 1.76 -11.51 3.99
C PRO A 82 2.17 -10.70 2.76
N ASP A 83 2.46 -11.38 1.64
CA ASP A 83 2.88 -10.76 0.36
C ASP A 83 1.86 -9.84 -0.31
N SER A 84 0.70 -9.59 0.30
CA SER A 84 -0.26 -8.61 -0.21
C SER A 84 -0.92 -7.81 0.90
N PHE A 85 -1.07 -6.51 0.65
CA PHE A 85 -1.73 -5.58 1.59
C PHE A 85 -3.19 -5.91 1.82
N ILE A 86 -3.89 -6.38 0.79
CA ILE A 86 -5.30 -6.78 0.89
C ILE A 86 -5.42 -7.99 1.82
N LYS A 87 -4.51 -8.97 1.70
CA LYS A 87 -4.43 -10.08 2.65
C LYS A 87 -4.13 -9.58 4.05
N PHE A 88 -3.16 -8.69 4.22
CA PHE A 88 -2.87 -8.08 5.54
C PHE A 88 -4.11 -7.41 6.18
N ILE A 89 -4.87 -6.64 5.41
CA ILE A 89 -6.11 -6.01 5.92
C ILE A 89 -7.19 -7.06 6.18
N ALA A 90 -7.36 -8.04 5.30
CA ALA A 90 -8.35 -9.10 5.45
C ALA A 90 -8.07 -9.94 6.70
N ASP A 91 -6.82 -10.36 6.89
CA ASP A 91 -6.34 -11.10 8.05
C ASP A 91 -6.57 -10.28 9.33
N LYS A 92 -6.22 -8.99 9.32
CA LYS A 92 -6.47 -8.09 10.45
C LYS A 92 -7.95 -7.86 10.74
N ALA A 93 -8.80 -7.79 9.70
CA ALA A 93 -10.24 -7.59 9.85
C ALA A 93 -10.95 -8.86 10.34
N LEU A 94 -10.46 -10.03 9.94
CA LEU A 94 -10.99 -11.34 10.33
C LEU A 94 -10.35 -11.88 11.63
N GLY A 95 -9.30 -11.23 12.14
CA GLY A 95 -8.54 -11.69 13.31
C GLY A 95 -7.73 -12.96 13.05
N ILE A 96 -7.45 -13.27 11.79
CA ILE A 96 -6.68 -14.44 11.37
C ILE A 96 -5.21 -14.03 11.40
N ASN A 97 -4.44 -14.51 12.39
CA ASN A 97 -2.98 -14.44 12.36
C ASN A 97 -2.49 -15.67 11.58
N SER A 98 -2.06 -15.50 10.33
CA SER A 98 -1.51 -16.58 9.49
C SER A 98 -0.19 -16.16 8.86
#